data_AF-A0A319ED04-F1
#
_entry.id   AF-A0A319ED04-F1
#
_cell.length_a   1.000
_cell.length_b   1.000
_cell.length_c   1.000
_cell.angle_alpha   90.00
_cell.angle_beta   90.00
_cell.angle_gamma   90.00
#
_symmetry.space_group_name_H-M   'P 1'
#
loop_
_entity.id
_entity.type
_entity.pdbx_description
1 polymer ?
#
loop_
_entity_poly.entity_id
_entity_poly.type
_entity_poly.pdbx_seq_one_letter_code
_entity_poly.pdbx_strand_id
1 'polypeptide(L)'
;MNKAFPHRLRREMTHLVCTTLTDEYDLDLGAKAQAPVSIDDVLYSTYHLMALCTVWFPTVRCRHQHSTLRKMMCSTSARPGTLVLSSGYMRSNDALKWGDVELYMVKNPEDPTCHVLLMRVKHRLNKGRRNKGVAPVFTYTERNDNLGLCVIQDILEYAFLDEAFASEHIQRPRDIWRYTSVPEHRLSTPIHFKDSVKDTPVFRHPVRDSEGKWITDPQRALSYARAREHEIATSKAAGYKEPGSLYKYRKGAAANLRHMDEHSRNVVMGHKRSGTFAYYVQVRDDTQSAFMGTPARDALLNLSSTAGLTRDASAPQDLSLGQKEKLEQTPELMEAKRECKALRNDLIARYHQICKAKGTMAYANYQKLRNNVRSKRKKIYETAKTDSRVEFFETVGNHIIEKNYQRDPITFQPELSHAIPERKAIADLEFKNRDADAVNDAELVEDRIRSLELRLGLHLLNVPKALNKRVKWHEKSVDEVFEATLPMQSETGLECPVCLGIPNMHPQVRRYTYARKDTLQRHFAAHDISRTFRNGRLCDYPGCDTVLHSLSRYKYHQGTIHRIFL
;
A
#
# COMPACT_ATOMS: atom_id res chain seq x y z
N MET A 1 -12.07 33.94 2.80
CA MET A 1 -13.24 34.19 1.92
C MET A 1 -13.01 33.53 0.56
N ASN A 2 -13.76 32.47 0.24
CA ASN A 2 -13.70 31.80 -1.07
C ASN A 2 -14.62 32.52 -2.05
N LYS A 3 -14.12 33.49 -2.83
CA LYS A 3 -14.86 33.97 -4.00
C LYS A 3 -14.88 32.82 -5.01
N ALA A 4 -16.04 32.19 -5.18
CA ALA A 4 -16.23 31.16 -6.18
C ALA A 4 -15.90 31.74 -7.56
N PHE A 5 -15.16 30.99 -8.37
CA PHE A 5 -14.82 31.38 -9.74
C PHE A 5 -16.09 31.80 -10.51
N PRO A 6 -16.09 32.93 -11.25
CA PRO A 6 -17.28 33.46 -11.89
C PRO A 6 -18.00 32.41 -12.75
N HIS A 7 -19.32 32.31 -12.61
CA HIS A 7 -20.12 31.28 -13.29
C HIS A 7 -19.96 31.35 -14.81
N ARG A 8 -19.93 32.56 -15.37
CA ARG A 8 -19.72 32.81 -16.81
C ARG A 8 -18.38 32.24 -17.30
N LEU A 9 -17.28 32.57 -16.63
CA LEU A 9 -15.96 32.06 -16.97
C LEU A 9 -15.88 30.52 -16.83
N ARG A 10 -16.55 29.93 -15.83
CA ARG A 10 -16.66 28.46 -15.74
C ARG A 10 -17.33 27.85 -16.96
N ARG A 11 -18.42 28.46 -17.45
CA ARG A 11 -19.18 27.98 -18.61
C ARG A 11 -18.39 28.17 -19.92
N GLU A 12 -17.74 29.32 -20.08
CA GLU A 12 -16.83 29.61 -21.20
C GLU A 12 -15.66 28.64 -21.23
N MET A 13 -15.07 28.32 -20.07
CA MET A 13 -13.98 27.34 -19.96
C MET A 13 -14.45 25.91 -20.25
N THR A 14 -15.64 25.52 -19.79
CA THR A 14 -16.23 24.23 -20.18
C THR A 14 -16.51 24.16 -21.67
N HIS A 15 -17.03 25.23 -22.28
CA HIS A 15 -17.22 25.27 -23.73
C HIS A 15 -15.88 25.16 -24.47
N LEU A 16 -14.90 26.01 -24.13
CA LEU A 16 -13.55 25.95 -24.70
C LEU A 16 -12.96 24.54 -24.63
N VAL A 17 -13.07 23.88 -23.48
CA VAL A 17 -12.50 22.53 -23.29
C VAL A 17 -13.29 21.45 -24.01
N CYS A 18 -14.63 21.47 -23.95
CA CYS A 18 -15.48 20.38 -24.45
C CYS A 18 -15.90 20.53 -25.92
N THR A 19 -15.63 21.68 -26.54
CA THR A 19 -15.87 21.89 -27.98
C THR A 19 -14.55 22.26 -28.65
N THR A 20 -14.10 23.52 -28.51
CA THR A 20 -12.95 24.04 -29.25
C THR A 20 -11.69 23.19 -29.12
N LEU A 21 -11.24 22.91 -27.89
CA LEU A 21 -10.03 22.12 -27.66
C LEU A 21 -10.25 20.63 -27.94
N THR A 22 -11.46 20.12 -27.74
CA THR A 22 -11.78 18.75 -28.10
C THR A 22 -11.66 18.55 -29.62
N ASP A 23 -12.23 19.47 -30.40
CA ASP A 23 -12.24 19.42 -31.86
C ASP A 23 -10.85 19.72 -32.42
N GLU A 24 -10.15 20.73 -31.89
CA GLU A 24 -8.82 21.14 -32.35
C GLU A 24 -7.75 20.08 -32.13
N TYR A 25 -7.86 19.30 -31.04
CA TYR A 25 -6.88 18.28 -30.67
C TYR A 25 -7.39 16.83 -30.80
N ASP A 26 -8.55 16.64 -31.42
CA ASP A 26 -9.23 15.34 -31.59
C ASP A 26 -9.26 14.53 -30.27
N LEU A 27 -9.69 15.18 -29.20
CA LEU A 27 -9.68 14.58 -27.87
C LEU A 27 -10.77 13.52 -27.76
N ASP A 28 -10.37 12.28 -27.44
CA ASP A 28 -11.30 11.18 -27.15
C ASP A 28 -12.29 11.56 -26.03
N LEU A 29 -13.56 11.76 -26.42
CA LEU A 29 -14.69 11.99 -25.52
C LEU A 29 -15.26 10.69 -24.93
N GLY A 30 -14.74 9.55 -25.36
CA GLY A 30 -15.08 8.23 -24.84
C GLY A 30 -14.84 8.15 -23.33
N ALA A 31 -15.83 7.62 -22.62
CA ALA A 31 -15.64 7.31 -21.22
C ALA A 31 -14.64 6.15 -21.10
N LYS A 32 -13.52 6.35 -20.38
CA LYS A 32 -12.63 5.22 -20.03
C LYS A 32 -13.43 4.17 -19.27
N ALA A 33 -13.67 3.03 -19.92
CA ALA A 33 -14.28 1.87 -19.30
C ALA A 33 -13.32 1.36 -18.22
N GLN A 34 -13.76 1.43 -16.96
CA GLN A 34 -13.06 0.84 -15.83
C GLN A 34 -13.99 -0.20 -15.24
N ALA A 35 -13.61 -1.47 -15.35
CA ALA A 35 -14.37 -2.57 -14.79
C ALA A 35 -14.57 -2.38 -13.29
N PRO A 36 -15.78 -2.61 -12.76
CA PRO A 36 -16.00 -2.70 -11.33
C PRO A 36 -15.27 -3.92 -10.75
N VAL A 37 -15.08 -3.92 -9.43
CA VAL A 37 -14.54 -5.08 -8.70
C VAL A 37 -15.69 -5.88 -8.06
N SER A 38 -15.58 -7.20 -8.04
CA SER A 38 -16.44 -8.07 -7.22
C SER A 38 -15.90 -8.23 -5.80
N ILE A 39 -16.62 -8.98 -4.98
CA ILE A 39 -16.13 -9.44 -3.68
C ILE A 39 -14.89 -10.34 -3.84
N ASP A 40 -14.85 -11.21 -4.86
CA ASP A 40 -13.70 -12.08 -5.13
C ASP A 40 -12.44 -11.28 -5.49
N ASP A 41 -12.61 -10.22 -6.29
CA ASP A 41 -11.53 -9.28 -6.60
C ASP A 41 -10.98 -8.60 -5.34
N VAL A 42 -11.86 -8.20 -4.42
CA VAL A 42 -11.48 -7.55 -3.17
C VAL A 42 -10.80 -8.55 -2.24
N LEU A 43 -11.34 -9.76 -2.10
CA LEU A 43 -10.77 -10.84 -1.31
C LEU A 43 -9.36 -11.18 -1.80
N TYR A 44 -9.22 -11.46 -3.09
CA TYR A 44 -7.93 -11.73 -3.73
C TYR A 44 -6.96 -10.56 -3.57
N SER A 45 -7.39 -9.34 -3.87
CA SER A 45 -6.55 -8.14 -3.77
C SER A 45 -6.08 -7.88 -2.34
N THR A 46 -6.89 -8.24 -1.34
CA THR A 46 -6.56 -8.09 0.08
C THR A 46 -5.57 -9.16 0.51
N TYR A 47 -5.83 -10.43 0.19
CA TYR A 47 -4.90 -11.54 0.43
C TYR A 47 -3.55 -11.27 -0.24
N HIS A 48 -3.56 -10.95 -1.54
CA HIS A 48 -2.36 -10.62 -2.29
C HIS A 48 -1.62 -9.44 -1.66
N LEU A 49 -2.31 -8.36 -1.26
CA LEU A 49 -1.67 -7.22 -0.60
C LEU A 49 -1.01 -7.63 0.72
N MET A 50 -1.67 -8.49 1.52
CA MET A 50 -1.14 -8.97 2.78
C MET A 50 0.00 -9.96 2.56
N ALA A 51 -0.20 -11.10 1.92
CA ALA A 51 0.80 -12.17 1.84
C ALA A 51 1.86 -11.97 0.73
N LEU A 52 1.42 -11.64 -0.49
CA LEU A 52 2.23 -11.89 -1.70
C LEU A 52 2.79 -10.62 -2.37
N CYS A 53 2.29 -9.45 -2.03
CA CYS A 53 2.59 -8.25 -2.79
C CYS A 53 4.06 -7.81 -2.61
N THR A 54 4.75 -7.64 -3.73
CA THR A 54 6.15 -7.17 -3.83
C THR A 54 6.29 -5.65 -3.76
N VAL A 55 5.18 -4.91 -3.80
CA VAL A 55 5.18 -3.45 -3.70
C VAL A 55 5.66 -3.04 -2.31
N TRP A 56 6.72 -2.24 -2.29
CA TRP A 56 7.26 -1.69 -1.06
C TRP A 56 6.42 -0.50 -0.58
N PHE A 57 6.11 -0.50 0.72
CA PHE A 57 5.42 0.58 1.42
C PHE A 57 6.36 1.23 2.44
N PRO A 58 6.29 2.56 2.64
CA PRO A 58 7.11 3.23 3.65
C PRO A 58 6.95 2.72 5.08
N THR A 59 5.72 2.42 5.49
CA THR A 59 5.39 1.82 6.79
C THR A 59 4.38 0.70 6.59
N VAL A 60 4.27 -0.20 7.57
CA VAL A 60 3.23 -1.26 7.59
C VAL A 60 1.85 -0.63 7.55
N ARG A 61 1.63 0.44 8.33
CA ARG A 61 0.37 1.21 8.29
C ARG A 61 0.02 1.68 6.89
N CYS A 62 0.97 2.10 6.06
CA CYS A 62 0.69 2.50 4.67
C CYS A 62 0.08 1.38 3.84
N ARG A 63 0.49 0.13 4.07
CA ARG A 63 -0.08 -1.04 3.40
C ARG A 63 -1.47 -1.36 3.95
N HIS A 64 -1.62 -1.41 5.27
CA HIS A 64 -2.88 -1.79 5.89
C HIS A 64 -3.96 -0.74 5.62
N GLN A 65 -3.64 0.54 5.72
CA GLN A 65 -4.61 1.61 5.42
C GLN A 65 -5.04 1.60 3.95
N HIS A 66 -4.15 1.18 3.04
CA HIS A 66 -4.51 0.96 1.65
C HIS A 66 -5.57 -0.14 1.51
N SER A 67 -5.43 -1.23 2.25
CA SER A 67 -6.44 -2.30 2.36
C SER A 67 -7.77 -1.77 2.92
N THR A 68 -7.72 -1.06 4.05
CA THR A 68 -8.90 -0.49 4.71
C THR A 68 -9.69 0.42 3.77
N LEU A 69 -9.01 1.25 2.97
CA LEU A 69 -9.66 2.11 1.99
C LEU A 69 -10.48 1.29 0.97
N ARG A 70 -9.94 0.18 0.47
CA ARG A 70 -10.67 -0.73 -0.44
C ARG A 70 -11.96 -1.22 0.22
N LYS A 71 -11.83 -1.75 1.43
CA LYS A 71 -12.93 -2.31 2.21
C LYS A 71 -14.00 -1.27 2.50
N MET A 72 -13.63 -0.11 3.05
CA MET A 72 -14.58 0.97 3.34
C MET A 72 -15.30 1.47 2.09
N MET A 73 -14.61 1.63 0.95
CA MET A 73 -15.26 2.06 -0.30
C MET A 73 -16.20 1.00 -0.87
N CYS A 74 -15.86 -0.29 -0.76
CA CYS A 74 -16.74 -1.39 -1.15
C CYS A 74 -17.99 -1.48 -0.28
N SER A 75 -17.85 -1.31 1.04
CA SER A 75 -18.98 -1.42 1.98
C SER A 75 -19.93 -0.24 1.95
N THR A 76 -19.47 0.96 1.58
CA THR A 76 -20.24 2.20 1.74
C THR A 76 -20.45 2.96 0.44
N SER A 77 -19.86 2.48 -0.65
CA SER A 77 -19.70 3.21 -1.90
C SER A 77 -18.91 4.52 -1.80
N ALA A 78 -18.27 4.85 -0.67
CA ALA A 78 -17.63 6.15 -0.46
C ALA A 78 -16.69 6.55 -1.62
N ARG A 79 -16.68 7.86 -1.95
CA ARG A 79 -15.64 8.39 -2.85
C ARG A 79 -14.31 8.38 -2.09
N PRO A 80 -13.16 8.19 -2.77
CA PRO A 80 -11.86 8.26 -2.10
C PRO A 80 -11.68 9.57 -1.31
N GLY A 81 -12.08 10.71 -1.91
CA GLY A 81 -11.99 12.02 -1.25
C GLY A 81 -12.95 12.25 -0.08
N THR A 82 -13.82 11.30 0.24
CA THR A 82 -14.62 11.25 1.49
C THR A 82 -13.78 10.70 2.64
N LEU A 83 -12.87 9.76 2.36
CA LEU A 83 -12.06 9.08 3.37
C LEU A 83 -10.66 9.72 3.53
N VAL A 84 -10.05 10.12 2.42
CA VAL A 84 -8.69 10.70 2.37
C VAL A 84 -8.70 12.14 1.87
N LEU A 85 -7.57 12.83 2.00
CA LEU A 85 -7.41 14.21 1.51
C LEU A 85 -7.62 14.26 -0.01
N SER A 86 -8.67 14.96 -0.42
CA SER A 86 -9.06 15.10 -1.83
C SER A 86 -8.11 16.05 -2.56
N SER A 87 -7.73 15.70 -3.80
CA SER A 87 -6.90 16.56 -4.66
C SER A 87 -7.52 17.95 -4.90
N GLY A 88 -8.86 18.06 -4.90
CA GLY A 88 -9.55 19.35 -5.05
C GLY A 88 -9.52 20.22 -3.79
N TYR A 89 -9.03 19.70 -2.67
CA TYR A 89 -9.03 20.33 -1.35
C TYR A 89 -7.68 20.17 -0.63
N MET A 90 -6.58 20.00 -1.38
CA MET A 90 -5.26 19.65 -0.81
C MET A 90 -4.76 20.61 0.26
N ARG A 91 -5.28 21.85 0.31
CA ARG A 91 -4.90 22.86 1.30
C ARG A 91 -5.61 22.71 2.65
N SER A 92 -6.60 21.82 2.80
CA SER A 92 -7.39 21.73 4.04
C SER A 92 -6.92 20.67 5.04
N ASN A 93 -6.05 19.72 4.62
CA ASN A 93 -5.69 18.52 5.40
C ASN A 93 -6.91 17.69 5.89
N ASP A 94 -8.09 17.91 5.31
CA ASP A 94 -9.35 17.38 5.83
C ASP A 94 -9.67 16.01 5.22
N ALA A 95 -9.80 15.01 6.08
CA ALA A 95 -10.01 13.57 5.79
C ALA A 95 -10.88 12.93 6.88
N LEU A 96 -11.15 11.63 6.82
CA LEU A 96 -11.83 10.92 7.90
C LEU A 96 -11.00 11.02 9.20
N LYS A 97 -11.62 11.47 10.29
CA LYS A 97 -10.97 11.67 11.60
C LYS A 97 -11.47 10.69 12.65
N TRP A 98 -10.74 10.54 13.76
CA TRP A 98 -11.19 9.73 14.89
C TRP A 98 -12.52 10.21 15.47
N GLY A 99 -12.78 11.53 15.47
CA GLY A 99 -14.07 12.09 15.89
C GLY A 99 -15.25 11.75 14.97
N ASP A 100 -14.99 11.17 13.79
CA ASP A 100 -16.02 10.67 12.88
C ASP A 100 -16.35 9.18 13.12
N VAL A 101 -15.67 8.51 14.06
CA VAL A 101 -15.79 7.08 14.33
C VAL A 101 -16.35 6.84 15.74
N GLU A 102 -17.41 6.06 15.84
CA GLU A 102 -17.96 5.56 17.08
C GLU A 102 -17.84 4.04 17.12
N LEU A 103 -17.43 3.48 18.27
CA LEU A 103 -17.25 2.04 18.46
C LEU A 103 -18.03 1.57 19.69
N TYR A 104 -18.65 0.39 19.57
CA TYR A 104 -19.48 -0.21 20.59
C TYR A 104 -19.21 -1.71 20.65
N MET A 105 -19.19 -2.29 21.85
CA MET A 105 -19.54 -3.69 22.05
C MET A 105 -21.06 -3.78 22.20
N VAL A 106 -21.73 -4.68 21.49
CA VAL A 106 -23.19 -4.83 21.51
C VAL A 106 -23.59 -6.28 21.74
N LYS A 107 -24.76 -6.50 22.36
CA LYS A 107 -25.43 -7.80 22.34
C LYS A 107 -26.00 -8.02 20.94
N ASN A 108 -25.74 -9.18 20.35
CA ASN A 108 -26.37 -9.53 19.08
C ASN A 108 -27.91 -9.63 19.31
N PRO A 109 -28.75 -8.89 18.55
CA PRO A 109 -30.19 -8.94 18.72
C PRO A 109 -30.81 -10.33 18.49
N GLU A 110 -30.17 -11.16 17.66
CA GLU A 110 -30.63 -12.51 17.34
C GLU A 110 -30.13 -13.55 18.35
N ASP A 111 -28.99 -13.27 19.00
CA ASP A 111 -28.43 -14.07 20.08
C ASP A 111 -27.81 -13.17 21.16
N PRO A 112 -28.56 -12.80 22.22
CA PRO A 112 -28.08 -11.91 23.26
C PRO A 112 -26.89 -12.44 24.07
N THR A 113 -26.56 -13.73 23.97
CA THR A 113 -25.37 -14.32 24.60
C THR A 113 -24.10 -14.03 23.80
N CYS A 114 -24.25 -13.77 22.51
CA CYS A 114 -23.17 -13.38 21.62
C CYS A 114 -22.93 -11.86 21.68
N HIS A 115 -21.69 -11.46 21.96
CA HIS A 115 -21.27 -10.07 21.94
C HIS A 115 -20.41 -9.78 20.71
N VAL A 116 -20.72 -8.70 20.00
CA VAL A 116 -20.04 -8.33 18.75
C VAL A 116 -19.67 -6.86 18.74
N LEU A 117 -18.58 -6.51 18.05
CA LEU A 117 -18.23 -5.11 17.82
C LEU A 117 -19.08 -4.50 16.70
N LEU A 118 -19.56 -3.28 16.95
CA LEU A 118 -20.29 -2.46 16.00
C LEU A 118 -19.62 -1.09 15.91
N MET A 119 -19.37 -0.63 14.69
CA MET A 119 -18.72 0.66 14.43
C MET A 119 -19.59 1.53 13.53
N ARG A 120 -19.79 2.79 13.90
CA ARG A 120 -20.51 3.78 13.08
C ARG A 120 -19.52 4.84 12.61
N VAL A 121 -19.55 5.14 11.31
CA VAL A 121 -18.62 6.09 10.69
C VAL A 121 -19.37 7.19 9.94
N LYS A 122 -19.12 8.44 10.31
CA LYS A 122 -19.76 9.61 9.72
C LYS A 122 -19.01 10.09 8.47
N HIS A 123 -19.66 10.02 7.30
CA HIS A 123 -19.07 10.42 6.02
C HIS A 123 -19.35 11.90 5.71
N ARG A 124 -18.74 12.81 6.47
CA ARG A 124 -18.96 14.28 6.34
C ARG A 124 -18.36 14.93 5.09
N LEU A 125 -17.46 14.24 4.39
CA LEU A 125 -16.65 14.82 3.32
C LEU A 125 -17.19 14.60 1.89
N ASN A 126 -18.50 14.37 1.77
CA ASN A 126 -19.15 14.11 0.50
C ASN A 126 -19.05 15.28 -0.50
N LYS A 127 -18.83 14.95 -1.78
CA LYS A 127 -18.66 15.93 -2.87
C LYS A 127 -19.86 16.88 -2.94
N GLY A 128 -19.60 18.19 -2.85
CA GLY A 128 -20.62 19.23 -2.93
C GLY A 128 -21.44 19.46 -1.65
N ARG A 129 -21.19 18.69 -0.58
CA ARG A 129 -21.78 18.86 0.77
C ARG A 129 -20.73 18.64 1.88
N ARG A 130 -19.46 18.91 1.57
CA ARG A 130 -18.31 18.71 2.49
C ARG A 130 -18.54 19.55 3.75
N ASN A 131 -18.63 18.91 4.92
CA ASN A 131 -18.92 19.52 6.23
C ASN A 131 -20.24 20.33 6.26
N LYS A 132 -21.25 19.96 5.46
CA LYS A 132 -22.54 20.65 5.38
C LYS A 132 -23.71 19.69 5.45
N GLY A 133 -24.75 20.09 6.17
CA GLY A 133 -25.97 19.30 6.35
C GLY A 133 -25.75 18.02 7.17
N VAL A 134 -26.74 17.14 7.15
CA VAL A 134 -26.67 15.84 7.81
C VAL A 134 -25.81 14.90 6.97
N ALA A 135 -24.67 14.47 7.53
CA ALA A 135 -23.79 13.51 6.89
C ALA A 135 -24.33 12.09 7.06
N PRO A 136 -24.27 11.23 6.03
CA PRO A 136 -24.64 9.84 6.18
C PRO A 136 -23.67 9.14 7.15
N VAL A 137 -24.24 8.25 7.97
CA VAL A 137 -23.50 7.41 8.92
C VAL A 137 -23.62 5.98 8.44
N PHE A 138 -22.48 5.32 8.25
CA PHE A 138 -22.41 3.93 7.83
C PHE A 138 -22.06 3.05 9.01
N THR A 139 -22.77 1.93 9.13
CA THR A 139 -22.50 0.92 10.16
C THR A 139 -21.63 -0.18 9.57
N TYR A 140 -20.59 -0.56 10.32
CA TYR A 140 -19.77 -1.72 10.08
C TYR A 140 -19.98 -2.69 11.23
N THR A 141 -20.12 -3.96 10.90
CA THR A 141 -20.19 -5.06 11.86
C THR A 141 -18.87 -5.82 11.85
N GLU A 142 -18.56 -6.43 12.99
CA GLU A 142 -17.47 -7.40 13.06
C GLU A 142 -17.72 -8.56 12.09
N ARG A 143 -16.65 -9.05 11.45
CA ARG A 143 -16.72 -10.16 10.50
C ARG A 143 -15.90 -11.34 10.97
N ASN A 144 -16.53 -12.51 11.04
CA ASN A 144 -15.92 -13.78 11.43
C ASN A 144 -15.73 -14.74 10.26
N ASP A 145 -16.56 -14.59 9.23
CA ASP A 145 -16.46 -15.33 7.98
C ASP A 145 -15.15 -15.03 7.24
N ASN A 146 -14.68 -13.78 7.33
CA ASN A 146 -13.37 -13.37 6.84
C ASN A 146 -12.82 -12.15 7.60
N LEU A 147 -11.84 -12.38 8.48
CA LEU A 147 -11.18 -11.32 9.23
C LEU A 147 -10.38 -10.36 8.34
N GLY A 148 -9.85 -10.85 7.22
CA GLY A 148 -9.16 -10.01 6.23
C GLY A 148 -10.05 -8.89 5.67
N LEU A 149 -11.35 -9.14 5.59
CA LEU A 149 -12.39 -8.18 5.17
C LEU A 149 -13.00 -7.38 6.32
N CYS A 150 -12.65 -7.64 7.57
CA CYS A 150 -13.16 -6.89 8.72
C CYS A 150 -12.54 -5.47 8.75
N VAL A 151 -13.38 -4.44 8.68
CA VAL A 151 -12.93 -3.03 8.79
C VAL A 151 -12.68 -2.65 10.24
N ILE A 152 -13.45 -3.19 11.18
CA ILE A 152 -13.28 -2.93 12.61
C ILE A 152 -11.87 -3.37 13.05
N GLN A 153 -11.42 -4.54 12.62
CA GLN A 153 -10.05 -5.03 12.88
C GLN A 153 -8.96 -4.03 12.45
N ASP A 154 -9.08 -3.45 11.25
CA ASP A 154 -8.13 -2.43 10.80
C ASP A 154 -8.19 -1.16 11.67
N ILE A 155 -9.38 -0.73 12.09
CA ILE A 155 -9.55 0.47 12.90
C ILE A 155 -9.00 0.24 14.32
N LEU A 156 -9.21 -0.93 14.91
CA LEU A 156 -8.62 -1.31 16.19
C LEU A 156 -7.08 -1.30 16.14
N GLU A 157 -6.50 -1.85 15.07
CA GLU A 157 -5.06 -1.78 14.83
C GLU A 157 -4.56 -0.33 14.86
N TYR A 158 -5.23 0.58 14.15
CA TYR A 158 -4.84 1.99 14.15
C TYR A 158 -5.08 2.68 15.50
N ALA A 159 -6.11 2.27 16.24
CA ALA A 159 -6.43 2.82 17.54
C ALA A 159 -5.33 2.49 18.57
N PHE A 160 -4.79 1.26 18.55
CA PHE A 160 -3.64 0.89 19.38
C PHE A 160 -2.38 1.68 18.99
N LEU A 161 -2.09 1.78 17.69
CA LEU A 161 -0.93 2.54 17.21
C LEU A 161 -1.01 4.05 17.51
N ASP A 162 -2.23 4.57 17.68
CA ASP A 162 -2.51 5.98 17.95
C ASP A 162 -2.74 6.27 19.43
N GLU A 163 -2.68 5.24 20.28
CA GLU A 163 -3.08 5.30 21.69
C GLU A 163 -4.45 5.99 21.85
N ALA A 164 -5.38 5.68 20.95
CA ALA A 164 -6.61 6.44 20.73
C ALA A 164 -7.69 6.15 21.77
N PHE A 165 -7.65 5.01 22.46
CA PHE A 165 -8.68 4.63 23.44
C PHE A 165 -8.68 5.57 24.65
N ALA A 166 -9.87 6.04 25.06
CA ALA A 166 -10.02 6.92 26.22
C ALA A 166 -9.84 6.18 27.55
N SER A 167 -10.17 4.88 27.60
CA SER A 167 -9.97 4.05 28.78
C SER A 167 -8.50 3.66 28.91
N GLU A 168 -7.90 3.95 30.08
CA GLU A 168 -6.52 3.58 30.41
C GLU A 168 -6.33 2.05 30.55
N HIS A 169 -7.43 1.30 30.65
CA HIS A 169 -7.41 -0.16 30.80
C HIS A 169 -7.36 -0.94 29.48
N ILE A 170 -7.56 -0.29 28.33
CA ILE A 170 -7.42 -0.92 27.01
C ILE A 170 -6.01 -0.65 26.49
N GLN A 171 -5.08 -1.56 26.79
CA GLN A 171 -3.65 -1.39 26.46
C GLN A 171 -3.15 -2.39 25.42
N ARG A 172 -3.79 -3.55 25.33
CA ARG A 172 -3.47 -4.62 24.37
C ARG A 172 -4.74 -5.21 23.74
N PRO A 173 -4.64 -5.91 22.60
CA PRO A 173 -5.80 -6.44 21.87
C PRO A 173 -6.84 -7.16 22.73
N ARG A 174 -6.41 -8.08 23.59
CA ARG A 174 -7.29 -8.88 24.46
C ARG A 174 -8.15 -8.04 25.41
N ASP A 175 -7.68 -6.86 25.80
CA ASP A 175 -8.38 -5.99 26.75
C ASP A 175 -9.72 -5.49 26.19
N ILE A 176 -9.84 -5.35 24.86
CA ILE A 176 -11.10 -4.97 24.20
C ILE A 176 -12.20 -5.95 24.59
N TRP A 177 -12.03 -7.24 24.28
CA TRP A 177 -13.06 -8.24 24.56
C TRP A 177 -13.15 -8.59 26.05
N ARG A 178 -12.06 -8.41 26.82
CA ARG A 178 -12.05 -8.68 28.27
C ARG A 178 -12.84 -7.67 29.09
N TYR A 179 -12.77 -6.38 28.76
CA TYR A 179 -13.27 -5.30 29.63
C TYR A 179 -14.50 -4.56 29.09
N THR A 180 -15.06 -4.99 27.95
CA THR A 180 -16.20 -4.32 27.31
C THR A 180 -17.50 -5.13 27.35
N SER A 181 -17.62 -6.06 28.29
CA SER A 181 -18.87 -6.81 28.51
C SER A 181 -20.07 -5.86 28.61
N VAL A 182 -21.21 -6.29 28.08
CA VAL A 182 -22.42 -5.47 28.04
C VAL A 182 -23.25 -5.75 29.30
N PRO A 183 -23.45 -4.76 30.19
CA PRO A 183 -24.26 -4.94 31.39
C PRO A 183 -25.69 -5.40 31.05
N GLU A 184 -26.34 -6.14 31.95
CA GLU A 184 -27.66 -6.73 31.73
C GLU A 184 -28.70 -5.69 31.28
N HIS A 185 -28.76 -4.54 31.96
CA HIS A 185 -29.67 -3.43 31.67
C HIS A 185 -29.33 -2.61 30.41
N ARG A 186 -28.28 -2.97 29.66
CA ARG A 186 -27.86 -2.28 28.43
C ARG A 186 -27.84 -3.23 27.24
N LEU A 187 -27.95 -2.63 26.06
CA LEU A 187 -27.75 -3.30 24.77
C LEU A 187 -26.34 -3.09 24.22
N SER A 188 -25.58 -2.16 24.80
CA SER A 188 -24.22 -1.85 24.36
C SER A 188 -23.33 -1.25 25.44
N THR A 189 -22.03 -1.44 25.26
CA THR A 189 -20.95 -0.76 25.98
C THR A 189 -20.19 0.12 24.97
N PRO A 190 -20.28 1.45 25.07
CA PRO A 190 -19.52 2.35 24.20
C PRO A 190 -18.02 2.26 24.49
N ILE A 191 -17.21 2.23 23.44
CA ILE A 191 -15.75 2.28 23.52
C ILE A 191 -15.32 3.65 22.99
N HIS A 192 -14.97 4.56 23.89
CA HIS A 192 -14.66 5.95 23.54
C HIS A 192 -13.21 6.12 23.09
N PHE A 193 -13.00 7.02 22.12
CA PHE A 193 -11.67 7.55 21.77
C PHE A 193 -11.40 8.86 22.52
N LYS A 194 -10.13 9.14 22.81
CA LYS A 194 -9.67 10.36 23.52
C LYS A 194 -10.10 11.61 22.77
N ASP A 195 -10.48 12.65 23.50
CA ASP A 195 -10.77 13.96 22.91
C ASP A 195 -9.56 14.54 22.17
N SER A 196 -8.34 14.29 22.68
CA SER A 196 -7.08 14.75 22.09
C SER A 196 -6.80 14.20 20.68
N VAL A 197 -7.39 13.05 20.31
CA VAL A 197 -7.19 12.46 18.98
C VAL A 197 -8.34 12.73 18.02
N LYS A 198 -9.46 13.30 18.48
CA LYS A 198 -10.67 13.48 17.65
C LYS A 198 -10.43 14.21 16.34
N ASP A 199 -9.51 15.18 16.33
CA ASP A 199 -9.17 15.95 15.13
C ASP A 199 -8.11 15.31 14.22
N THR A 200 -7.49 14.24 14.70
CA THR A 200 -6.42 13.53 13.98
C THR A 200 -7.02 12.66 12.87
N PRO A 201 -6.49 12.72 11.63
CA PRO A 201 -6.93 11.84 10.55
C PRO A 201 -6.66 10.37 10.85
N VAL A 202 -7.59 9.47 10.53
CA VAL A 202 -7.39 8.01 10.67
C VAL A 202 -6.35 7.51 9.67
N PHE A 203 -6.46 7.97 8.42
CA PHE A 203 -5.54 7.63 7.33
C PHE A 203 -4.48 8.72 7.18
N ARG A 204 -3.21 8.38 7.42
CA ARG A 204 -2.13 9.38 7.50
C ARG A 204 -0.98 9.10 6.54
N HIS A 205 -0.28 10.17 6.21
CA HIS A 205 0.82 10.15 5.26
C HIS A 205 2.08 9.54 5.91
N PRO A 206 2.91 8.77 5.21
CA PRO A 206 4.24 8.42 5.71
C PRO A 206 5.22 9.59 5.57
N VAL A 207 6.01 9.87 6.59
CA VAL A 207 7.08 10.89 6.55
C VAL A 207 8.38 10.31 7.08
N ARG A 208 9.48 10.99 6.78
CA ARG A 208 10.76 10.69 7.42
C ARG A 208 10.93 11.56 8.65
N ASP A 209 11.30 10.96 9.76
CA ASP A 209 11.73 11.70 10.95
C ASP A 209 13.13 12.32 10.76
N SER A 210 13.65 12.96 11.81
CA SER A 210 14.98 13.58 11.81
C SER A 210 16.12 12.59 11.57
N GLU A 211 15.91 11.31 11.83
CA GLU A 211 16.88 10.23 11.61
C GLU A 211 16.71 9.59 10.22
N GLY A 212 15.76 10.08 9.42
CA GLY A 212 15.47 9.57 8.08
C GLY A 212 14.63 8.28 8.06
N LYS A 213 14.14 7.82 9.21
CA LYS A 213 13.29 6.63 9.34
C LYS A 213 11.86 6.97 8.95
N TRP A 214 11.22 6.05 8.25
CA TRP A 214 9.82 6.20 7.87
C TRP A 214 8.92 5.98 9.08
N ILE A 215 8.10 6.98 9.36
CA ILE A 215 7.05 6.95 10.38
C ILE A 215 5.70 7.35 9.77
N THR A 216 4.62 7.06 10.47
CA THR A 216 3.32 7.66 10.16
C THR A 216 3.32 9.09 10.66
N ASP A 217 2.97 10.05 9.80
CA ASP A 217 2.84 11.44 10.21
C ASP A 217 1.75 11.56 11.29
N PRO A 218 1.99 12.28 12.40
CA PRO A 218 1.03 12.37 13.48
C PRO A 218 -0.27 13.09 13.08
N GLN A 219 -0.23 14.00 12.09
CA GLN A 219 -1.34 14.91 11.81
C GLN A 219 -1.72 15.02 10.32
N ARG A 220 -0.82 14.67 9.40
CA ARG A 220 -1.06 14.85 7.98
C ARG A 220 -1.87 13.72 7.38
N ALA A 221 -3.03 14.05 6.85
CA ALA A 221 -3.89 13.11 6.16
C ALA A 221 -3.20 12.48 4.93
N LEU A 222 -3.52 11.21 4.67
CA LEU A 222 -3.12 10.55 3.43
C LEU A 222 -3.76 11.27 2.25
N SER A 223 -3.00 11.53 1.19
CA SER A 223 -3.52 12.17 -0.01
C SER A 223 -4.09 11.16 -1.01
N TYR A 224 -5.14 11.55 -1.74
CA TYR A 224 -5.67 10.75 -2.83
C TYR A 224 -4.61 10.40 -3.88
N ALA A 225 -3.73 11.35 -4.22
CA ALA A 225 -2.65 11.10 -5.18
C ALA A 225 -1.76 9.94 -4.73
N ARG A 226 -1.35 9.92 -3.47
CA ARG A 226 -0.51 8.84 -2.93
C ARG A 226 -1.25 7.51 -2.88
N ALA A 227 -2.50 7.51 -2.41
CA ALA A 227 -3.33 6.31 -2.36
C ALA A 227 -3.58 5.74 -3.77
N ARG A 228 -3.80 6.58 -4.78
CA ARG A 228 -3.93 6.18 -6.18
C ARG A 228 -2.65 5.55 -6.73
N GLU A 229 -1.49 6.10 -6.41
CA GLU A 229 -0.22 5.53 -6.85
C GLU A 229 0.04 4.14 -6.22
N HIS A 230 -0.33 3.95 -4.95
CA HIS A 230 -0.32 2.61 -4.33
C HIS A 230 -1.32 1.67 -5.00
N GLU A 231 -2.51 2.15 -5.35
CA GLU A 231 -3.52 1.32 -6.01
C GLU A 231 -3.05 0.82 -7.38
N ILE A 232 -2.47 1.70 -8.20
CA ILE A 232 -1.95 1.33 -9.51
C ILE A 232 -0.82 0.31 -9.36
N ALA A 233 0.13 0.56 -8.45
CA ALA A 233 1.26 -0.33 -8.24
C ALA A 233 0.83 -1.72 -7.75
N THR A 234 -0.08 -1.77 -6.76
CA THR A 234 -0.56 -3.03 -6.19
C THR A 234 -1.48 -3.79 -7.13
N SER A 235 -2.26 -3.11 -7.97
CA SER A 235 -3.09 -3.76 -8.99
C SER A 235 -2.25 -4.37 -10.11
N LYS A 236 -1.20 -3.68 -10.57
CA LYS A 236 -0.23 -4.25 -11.51
C LYS A 236 0.43 -5.50 -10.91
N ALA A 237 0.89 -5.40 -9.66
CA ALA A 237 1.47 -6.53 -8.92
C ALA A 237 0.51 -7.72 -8.77
N ALA A 238 -0.78 -7.46 -8.59
CA ALA A 238 -1.82 -8.47 -8.48
C ALA A 238 -2.26 -9.07 -9.84
N GLY A 239 -1.65 -8.66 -10.95
CA GLY A 239 -1.92 -9.24 -12.26
C GLY A 239 -3.09 -8.61 -13.04
N TYR A 240 -3.69 -7.53 -12.56
CA TYR A 240 -4.82 -6.90 -13.27
C TYR A 240 -4.35 -6.28 -14.60
N LYS A 241 -5.05 -6.61 -15.72
CA LYS A 241 -4.83 -5.98 -17.03
C LYS A 241 -4.94 -4.46 -16.94
N GLU A 242 -6.08 -3.99 -16.41
CA GLU A 242 -6.35 -2.59 -16.16
C GLU A 242 -6.26 -2.27 -14.66
N PRO A 243 -5.17 -1.62 -14.19
CA PRO A 243 -4.99 -1.31 -12.77
C PRO A 243 -6.11 -0.43 -12.21
N GLY A 244 -6.55 0.53 -13.05
CA GLY A 244 -7.57 1.50 -12.72
C GLY A 244 -7.17 2.44 -11.56
N SER A 245 -8.17 3.17 -11.06
CA SER A 245 -8.08 3.97 -9.84
C SER A 245 -8.91 3.37 -8.71
N LEU A 246 -8.81 3.94 -7.50
CA LEU A 246 -9.66 3.62 -6.35
C LEU A 246 -11.17 3.70 -6.63
N TYR A 247 -11.60 4.38 -7.70
CA TYR A 247 -13.01 4.44 -8.07
C TYR A 247 -13.62 3.09 -8.51
N LYS A 248 -12.81 2.07 -8.84
CA LYS A 248 -13.36 0.72 -9.12
C LYS A 248 -14.11 0.13 -7.93
N TYR A 249 -13.66 0.39 -6.69
CA TYR A 249 -14.31 -0.10 -5.47
C TYR A 249 -15.70 0.52 -5.29
N ARG A 250 -15.81 1.82 -5.55
CA ARG A 250 -17.11 2.52 -5.57
C ARG A 250 -18.02 2.00 -6.68
N LYS A 251 -17.49 1.73 -7.88
CA LYS A 251 -18.27 1.14 -8.98
C LYS A 251 -18.77 -0.26 -8.62
N GLY A 252 -17.91 -1.09 -8.03
CA GLY A 252 -18.28 -2.41 -7.50
C GLY A 252 -19.40 -2.33 -6.46
N ALA A 253 -19.26 -1.45 -5.47
CA ALA A 253 -20.31 -1.19 -4.49
C ALA A 253 -21.62 -0.77 -5.16
N ALA A 254 -21.57 0.20 -6.07
CA ALA A 254 -22.74 0.71 -6.76
C ALA A 254 -23.50 -0.35 -7.56
N ALA A 255 -22.78 -1.30 -8.19
CA ALA A 255 -23.39 -2.41 -8.93
C ALA A 255 -24.23 -3.33 -8.02
N ASN A 256 -23.86 -3.44 -6.74
CA ASN A 256 -24.60 -4.22 -5.74
C ASN A 256 -25.78 -3.44 -5.12
N LEU A 257 -25.81 -2.11 -5.25
CA LEU A 257 -26.91 -1.26 -4.76
C LEU A 257 -28.03 -1.07 -5.81
N ARG A 258 -27.98 -1.76 -6.95
CA ARG A 258 -28.92 -1.55 -8.07
C ARG A 258 -30.38 -1.80 -7.71
N HIS A 259 -30.62 -2.72 -6.77
CA HIS A 259 -31.95 -3.14 -6.30
C HIS A 259 -32.61 -2.11 -5.36
N MET A 260 -31.84 -1.19 -4.80
CA MET A 260 -32.38 -0.16 -3.90
C MET A 260 -33.16 0.90 -4.67
N ASP A 261 -34.14 1.50 -4.00
CA ASP A 261 -34.89 2.64 -4.54
C ASP A 261 -33.98 3.84 -4.82
N GLU A 262 -34.47 4.79 -5.61
CA GLU A 262 -33.68 5.96 -6.02
C GLU A 262 -33.23 6.83 -4.84
N HIS A 263 -34.10 7.03 -3.84
CA HIS A 263 -33.79 7.87 -2.68
C HIS A 263 -32.64 7.24 -1.89
N SER A 264 -32.75 5.95 -1.57
CA SER A 264 -31.71 5.21 -0.84
C SER A 264 -30.37 5.20 -1.60
N ARG A 265 -30.39 4.96 -2.92
CA ARG A 265 -29.17 5.02 -3.75
C ARG A 265 -28.53 6.40 -3.72
N ASN A 266 -29.32 7.47 -3.80
CA ASN A 266 -28.80 8.85 -3.77
C ASN A 266 -28.19 9.21 -2.41
N VAL A 267 -28.79 8.76 -1.31
CA VAL A 267 -28.27 8.95 0.05
C VAL A 267 -26.94 8.21 0.23
N VAL A 268 -26.90 6.91 -0.07
CA VAL A 268 -25.70 6.07 0.08
C VAL A 268 -24.55 6.58 -0.81
N MET A 269 -24.85 6.88 -2.07
CA MET A 269 -23.84 7.34 -3.03
C MET A 269 -23.48 8.82 -2.87
N GLY A 270 -24.24 9.61 -2.12
CA GLY A 270 -24.07 11.06 -2.03
C GLY A 270 -24.23 11.74 -3.39
N HIS A 271 -25.31 11.41 -4.09
CA HIS A 271 -25.73 12.00 -5.37
C HIS A 271 -26.83 13.06 -5.15
N LYS A 272 -26.86 14.09 -6.01
CA LYS A 272 -27.94 15.09 -6.04
C LYS A 272 -28.97 14.83 -7.13
N ARG A 273 -28.62 14.05 -8.14
CA ARG A 273 -29.42 13.80 -9.35
C ARG A 273 -29.40 12.32 -9.70
N SER A 274 -30.56 11.79 -10.03
CA SER A 274 -30.85 10.40 -10.38
C SER A 274 -29.93 9.83 -11.47
N GLY A 275 -29.80 10.55 -12.59
CA GLY A 275 -29.01 10.12 -13.75
C GLY A 275 -27.52 9.90 -13.49
N THR A 276 -27.00 10.36 -12.35
CA THR A 276 -25.58 10.12 -11.98
C THR A 276 -25.32 8.64 -11.71
N PHE A 277 -26.33 7.86 -11.28
CA PHE A 277 -26.18 6.45 -10.98
C PHE A 277 -25.95 5.58 -12.23
N ALA A 278 -26.54 5.95 -13.38
CA ALA A 278 -26.42 5.22 -14.64
C ALA A 278 -24.95 5.04 -15.08
N TYR A 279 -24.07 5.99 -14.78
CA TYR A 279 -22.62 5.89 -15.07
C TYR A 279 -21.87 4.79 -14.30
N TYR A 280 -22.50 4.20 -13.28
CA TYR A 280 -21.90 3.15 -12.44
C TYR A 280 -22.42 1.75 -12.76
N VAL A 281 -23.49 1.63 -13.54
CA VAL A 281 -24.15 0.35 -13.80
C VAL A 281 -23.88 -0.05 -15.25
N GLN A 282 -23.32 -1.24 -15.44
CA GLN A 282 -23.29 -1.92 -16.72
C GLN A 282 -24.49 -2.85 -16.82
N VAL A 283 -24.90 -3.23 -18.03
CA VAL A 283 -25.89 -4.30 -18.22
C VAL A 283 -25.32 -5.57 -17.59
N ARG A 284 -25.91 -5.98 -16.47
CA ARG A 284 -25.56 -7.18 -15.72
C ARG A 284 -26.73 -8.15 -15.59
N ASP A 285 -27.93 -7.71 -15.95
CA ASP A 285 -29.08 -8.58 -15.99
C ASP A 285 -28.87 -9.56 -17.15
N ASP A 286 -29.22 -10.82 -16.91
CA ASP A 286 -29.09 -11.88 -17.90
C ASP A 286 -30.13 -11.71 -19.00
N THR A 287 -29.93 -10.73 -19.89
CA THR A 287 -30.89 -10.43 -20.96
C THR A 287 -31.09 -11.63 -21.87
N GLN A 288 -30.06 -12.47 -22.03
CA GLN A 288 -30.15 -13.70 -22.81
C GLN A 288 -31.08 -14.70 -22.12
N SER A 289 -30.83 -15.04 -20.86
CA SER A 289 -31.67 -16.01 -20.15
C SER A 289 -33.09 -15.49 -19.93
N ALA A 290 -33.24 -14.19 -19.64
CA ALA A 290 -34.55 -13.54 -19.52
C ALA A 290 -35.36 -13.65 -20.82
N PHE A 291 -34.74 -13.39 -21.98
CA PHE A 291 -35.39 -13.54 -23.28
C PHE A 291 -35.71 -15.00 -23.61
N MET A 292 -34.80 -15.92 -23.27
CA MET A 292 -34.95 -17.35 -23.55
C MET A 292 -35.86 -18.08 -22.56
N GLY A 293 -36.36 -17.41 -21.51
CA GLY A 293 -37.15 -18.05 -20.45
C GLY A 293 -36.35 -19.07 -19.62
N THR A 294 -35.03 -18.92 -19.53
CA THR A 294 -34.15 -19.82 -18.77
C THR A 294 -33.67 -19.20 -17.46
N PRO A 295 -33.22 -20.00 -16.47
CA PRO A 295 -32.62 -19.47 -15.25
C PRO A 295 -31.41 -18.58 -15.54
N ALA A 296 -31.25 -17.50 -14.76
CA ALA A 296 -30.13 -16.58 -14.87
C ALA A 296 -28.80 -17.25 -14.52
N ARG A 297 -27.74 -16.90 -15.24
CA ARG A 297 -26.38 -17.42 -15.05
C ARG A 297 -25.51 -16.43 -14.26
N ASP A 298 -25.96 -16.07 -13.06
CA ASP A 298 -25.37 -14.99 -12.24
C ASP A 298 -23.85 -15.12 -12.02
N ALA A 299 -23.34 -16.34 -11.80
CA ALA A 299 -21.91 -16.56 -11.61
C ALA A 299 -21.08 -16.17 -12.84
N LEU A 300 -21.56 -16.49 -14.05
CA LEU A 300 -20.86 -16.14 -15.30
C LEU A 300 -20.94 -14.64 -15.59
N LEU A 301 -22.07 -14.00 -15.27
CA LEU A 301 -22.24 -12.55 -15.43
C LEU A 301 -21.40 -11.76 -14.42
N ASN A 302 -21.26 -12.28 -13.21
CA ASN A 302 -20.35 -11.73 -12.22
C ASN A 302 -18.90 -11.85 -12.70
N LEU A 303 -18.48 -13.01 -13.23
CA LEU A 303 -17.15 -13.16 -13.81
C LEU A 303 -16.92 -12.20 -14.99
N SER A 304 -17.85 -12.12 -15.94
CA SER A 304 -17.70 -11.32 -17.17
C SER A 304 -17.62 -9.82 -16.92
N SER A 305 -18.30 -9.33 -15.87
CA SER A 305 -18.43 -7.92 -15.57
C SER A 305 -17.42 -7.41 -14.54
N THR A 306 -16.40 -8.19 -14.19
CA THR A 306 -15.44 -7.88 -13.13
C THR A 306 -14.00 -7.87 -13.63
N ALA A 307 -13.12 -7.23 -12.86
CA ALA A 307 -11.71 -7.12 -13.22
C ALA A 307 -10.99 -8.48 -13.20
N GLY A 308 -11.55 -9.48 -12.52
CA GLY A 308 -11.04 -10.85 -12.43
C GLY A 308 -10.94 -11.58 -13.77
N LEU A 309 -11.83 -11.30 -14.74
CA LEU A 309 -11.86 -12.00 -16.04
C LEU A 309 -10.53 -11.96 -16.79
N THR A 310 -9.84 -10.82 -16.72
CA THR A 310 -8.58 -10.57 -17.46
C THR A 310 -7.36 -10.52 -16.54
N ARG A 311 -7.51 -10.89 -15.27
CA ARG A 311 -6.43 -10.88 -14.30
C ARG A 311 -5.54 -12.10 -14.53
N ASP A 312 -4.23 -11.86 -14.66
CA ASP A 312 -3.24 -12.93 -14.83
C ASP A 312 -2.04 -12.70 -13.90
N ALA A 313 -1.81 -13.64 -13.00
CA ALA A 313 -0.72 -13.57 -12.03
C ALA A 313 0.68 -13.72 -12.66
N SER A 314 0.76 -14.31 -13.86
CA SER A 314 2.00 -14.44 -14.64
C SER A 314 2.38 -13.17 -15.40
N ALA A 315 1.49 -12.17 -15.45
CA ALA A 315 1.72 -10.93 -16.16
C ALA A 315 3.02 -10.25 -15.69
N PRO A 316 3.90 -9.82 -16.62
CA PRO A 316 5.23 -9.33 -16.29
C PRO A 316 5.19 -8.11 -15.37
N GLN A 317 6.01 -8.18 -14.31
CA GLN A 317 6.11 -7.14 -13.28
C GLN A 317 7.30 -6.21 -13.47
N ASP A 318 8.32 -6.66 -14.21
CA ASP A 318 9.50 -5.89 -14.56
C ASP A 318 10.14 -6.50 -15.81
N LEU A 319 11.04 -5.75 -16.45
CA LEU A 319 11.80 -6.24 -17.59
C LEU A 319 12.90 -7.22 -17.13
N SER A 320 13.15 -8.24 -17.96
CA SER A 320 14.26 -9.17 -17.76
C SER A 320 15.62 -8.46 -17.88
N LEU A 321 16.69 -9.08 -17.37
CA LEU A 321 18.04 -8.52 -17.47
C LEU A 321 18.45 -8.32 -18.93
N GLY A 322 18.21 -9.30 -19.79
CA GLY A 322 18.49 -9.20 -21.22
C GLY A 322 17.68 -8.11 -21.93
N GLN A 323 16.40 -7.90 -21.57
CA GLN A 323 15.62 -6.78 -22.09
C GLN A 323 16.21 -5.43 -21.66
N LYS A 324 16.61 -5.29 -20.39
CA LYS A 324 17.26 -4.06 -19.89
C LYS A 324 18.59 -3.79 -20.62
N GLU A 325 19.41 -4.82 -20.82
CA GLU A 325 20.68 -4.70 -21.55
C GLU A 325 20.48 -4.26 -22.99
N LYS A 326 19.48 -4.80 -23.70
CA LYS A 326 19.11 -4.34 -25.05
C LYS A 326 18.71 -2.85 -25.06
N LEU A 327 17.91 -2.42 -24.08
CA LEU A 327 17.51 -1.01 -23.96
C LEU A 327 18.68 -0.07 -23.63
N GLU A 328 19.75 -0.57 -23.01
CA GLU A 328 20.97 0.24 -22.79
C GLU A 328 21.69 0.60 -24.11
N GLN A 329 21.38 -0.11 -25.20
CA GLN A 329 21.95 0.06 -26.54
C GLN A 329 21.07 0.87 -27.50
N THR A 330 19.93 1.42 -27.04
CA THR A 330 19.08 2.28 -27.88
C THR A 330 19.84 3.56 -28.30
N PRO A 331 19.75 4.02 -29.56
CA PRO A 331 20.49 5.19 -30.05
C PRO A 331 20.38 6.42 -29.15
N GLU A 332 19.17 6.76 -28.73
CA GLU A 332 18.90 7.91 -27.86
C GLU A 332 19.66 7.87 -26.52
N LEU A 333 19.82 6.67 -25.95
CA LEU A 333 20.50 6.47 -24.67
C LEU A 333 22.01 6.35 -24.84
N MET A 334 22.46 5.73 -25.94
CA MET A 334 23.87 5.68 -26.30
C MET A 334 24.44 7.07 -26.56
N GLU A 335 23.71 7.92 -27.29
CA GLU A 335 24.12 9.29 -27.56
C GLU A 335 24.22 10.12 -26.28
N ALA A 336 23.18 10.07 -25.44
CA ALA A 336 23.21 10.76 -24.14
C ALA A 336 24.37 10.29 -23.24
N LYS A 337 24.69 8.99 -23.27
CA LYS A 337 25.86 8.44 -22.56
C LYS A 337 27.18 8.91 -23.17
N ARG A 338 27.27 8.98 -24.51
CA ARG A 338 28.46 9.43 -25.24
C ARG A 338 28.77 10.88 -24.89
N GLU A 339 27.79 11.77 -24.96
CA GLU A 339 27.94 13.18 -24.56
C GLU A 339 28.40 13.31 -23.11
N CYS A 340 27.75 12.57 -22.20
CA CYS A 340 28.09 12.57 -20.78
C CYS A 340 29.52 12.03 -20.53
N LYS A 341 29.93 10.99 -21.27
CA LYS A 341 31.28 10.42 -21.20
C LYS A 341 32.33 11.37 -21.78
N ALA A 342 32.04 12.04 -22.89
CA ALA A 342 32.93 13.02 -23.50
C ALA A 342 33.23 14.16 -22.51
N LEU A 343 32.18 14.76 -21.93
CA LEU A 343 32.35 15.83 -20.93
C LEU A 343 33.03 15.33 -19.66
N ARG A 344 32.77 14.08 -19.24
CA ARG A 344 33.50 13.45 -18.13
C ARG A 344 35.00 13.38 -18.41
N ASN A 345 35.38 12.92 -19.60
CA ASN A 345 36.77 12.75 -19.99
C ASN A 345 37.49 14.10 -20.09
N ASP A 346 36.84 15.10 -20.66
CA ASP A 346 37.33 16.47 -20.74
C ASP A 346 37.52 17.11 -19.35
N LEU A 347 36.59 16.88 -18.42
CA LEU A 347 36.78 17.28 -17.02
C LEU A 347 37.95 16.55 -16.33
N ILE A 348 38.15 15.27 -16.61
CA ILE A 348 39.30 14.52 -16.08
C ILE A 348 40.60 15.05 -16.69
N ALA A 349 40.63 15.33 -17.99
CA ALA A 349 41.81 15.88 -18.65
C ALA A 349 42.19 17.26 -18.07
N ARG A 350 41.20 18.14 -17.83
CA ARG A 350 41.43 19.50 -17.32
C ARG A 350 41.73 19.59 -15.83
N TYR A 351 41.14 18.73 -15.01
CA TYR A 351 41.23 18.83 -13.55
C TYR A 351 41.91 17.62 -12.88
N HIS A 352 42.38 16.63 -13.65
CA HIS A 352 42.89 15.31 -13.25
C HIS A 352 41.88 14.43 -12.49
N GLN A 353 40.94 15.02 -11.74
CA GLN A 353 39.87 14.35 -11.02
C GLN A 353 38.58 15.15 -11.13
N ILE A 354 37.45 14.47 -11.36
CA ILE A 354 36.12 15.09 -11.49
C ILE A 354 35.75 15.89 -10.23
N CYS A 355 36.15 15.44 -9.05
CA CYS A 355 35.85 16.12 -7.79
C CYS A 355 36.47 17.52 -7.70
N LYS A 356 37.61 17.75 -8.35
CA LYS A 356 38.30 19.05 -8.40
C LYS A 356 37.60 20.06 -9.32
N ALA A 357 36.73 19.60 -10.21
CA ALA A 357 35.92 20.46 -11.06
C ALA A 357 34.64 20.99 -10.37
N LYS A 358 34.35 20.57 -9.12
CA LYS A 358 33.18 21.05 -8.37
C LYS A 358 33.17 22.57 -8.27
N GLY A 359 32.02 23.19 -8.54
CA GLY A 359 31.85 24.64 -8.54
C GLY A 359 32.01 25.30 -9.93
N THR A 360 32.50 24.57 -10.92
CA THR A 360 32.63 25.10 -12.30
C THR A 360 31.35 24.92 -13.11
N MET A 361 31.16 25.77 -14.13
CA MET A 361 30.06 25.64 -15.08
C MET A 361 30.12 24.33 -15.88
N ALA A 362 31.33 23.86 -16.21
CA ALA A 362 31.54 22.58 -16.88
C ALA A 362 31.08 21.38 -16.02
N TYR A 363 31.33 21.42 -14.70
CA TYR A 363 30.83 20.40 -13.77
C TYR A 363 29.31 20.45 -13.60
N ALA A 364 28.70 21.65 -13.57
CA ALA A 364 27.24 21.79 -13.57
C ALA A 364 26.61 21.20 -14.84
N ASN A 365 27.21 21.44 -16.01
CA ASN A 365 26.78 20.83 -17.28
C ASN A 365 26.93 19.30 -17.26
N TYR A 366 28.02 18.78 -16.68
CA TYR A 366 28.19 17.34 -16.47
C TYR A 366 27.09 16.74 -15.59
N GLN A 367 26.71 17.42 -14.49
CA GLN A 367 25.59 16.98 -13.66
C GLN A 367 24.26 16.99 -14.43
N LYS A 368 24.00 18.02 -15.26
CA LYS A 368 22.82 18.07 -16.14
C LYS A 368 22.79 16.90 -17.11
N LEU A 369 23.88 16.62 -17.82
CA LEU A 369 23.96 15.46 -18.74
C LEU A 369 23.79 14.13 -18.01
N ARG A 370 24.39 13.97 -16.82
CA ARG A 370 24.20 12.78 -15.99
C ARG A 370 22.74 12.57 -15.57
N ASN A 371 22.06 13.65 -15.19
CA ASN A 371 20.64 13.60 -14.86
C ASN A 371 19.77 13.34 -16.10
N ASN A 372 20.15 13.88 -17.26
CA ASN A 372 19.52 13.59 -18.55
C ASN A 372 19.61 12.09 -18.88
N VAL A 373 20.81 11.49 -18.81
CA VAL A 373 20.99 10.04 -19.00
C VAL A 373 20.10 9.24 -18.06
N ARG A 374 20.05 9.59 -16.77
CA ARG A 374 19.20 8.91 -15.77
C ARG A 374 17.71 9.04 -16.11
N SER A 375 17.29 10.23 -16.52
CA SER A 375 15.90 10.53 -16.89
C SER A 375 15.48 9.79 -18.15
N LYS A 376 16.27 9.87 -19.22
CA LYS A 376 16.05 9.15 -20.49
C LYS A 376 15.99 7.65 -20.27
N ARG A 377 16.97 7.07 -19.58
CA ARG A 377 16.96 5.64 -19.24
C ARG A 377 15.68 5.24 -18.52
N LYS A 378 15.27 6.02 -17.50
CA LYS A 378 14.05 5.76 -16.76
C LYS A 378 12.83 5.80 -17.68
N LYS A 379 12.73 6.81 -18.56
CA LYS A 379 11.61 6.93 -19.51
C LYS A 379 11.55 5.71 -20.43
N ILE A 380 12.66 5.35 -21.07
CA ILE A 380 12.76 4.19 -21.98
C ILE A 380 12.35 2.91 -21.25
N TYR A 381 12.83 2.69 -20.03
CA TYR A 381 12.52 1.48 -19.26
C TYR A 381 11.04 1.41 -18.85
N GLU A 382 10.45 2.53 -18.39
CA GLU A 382 9.03 2.55 -18.01
C GLU A 382 8.10 2.41 -19.22
N THR A 383 8.48 2.96 -20.38
CA THR A 383 7.79 2.75 -21.66
C THR A 383 7.84 1.27 -22.05
N ALA A 384 9.04 0.69 -22.21
CA ALA A 384 9.20 -0.71 -22.59
C ALA A 384 8.52 -1.69 -21.60
N LYS A 385 8.52 -1.36 -20.30
CA LYS A 385 7.80 -2.14 -19.29
C LYS A 385 6.28 -2.07 -19.48
N THR A 386 5.76 -0.92 -19.87
CA THR A 386 4.35 -0.75 -20.16
C THR A 386 3.99 -1.54 -21.42
N ASP A 387 4.79 -1.41 -22.47
CA ASP A 387 4.59 -2.10 -23.75
C ASP A 387 4.65 -3.62 -23.60
N SER A 388 5.66 -4.14 -22.89
CA SER A 388 5.77 -5.58 -22.59
C SER A 388 4.56 -6.14 -21.84
N ARG A 389 3.93 -5.33 -20.99
CA ARG A 389 2.70 -5.73 -20.29
C ARG A 389 1.49 -5.70 -21.23
N VAL A 390 1.39 -4.70 -22.10
CA VAL A 390 0.32 -4.59 -23.11
C VAL A 390 0.41 -5.79 -24.05
N GLU A 391 1.58 -6.03 -24.63
CA GLU A 391 1.88 -7.15 -25.52
C GLU A 391 1.53 -8.50 -24.87
N PHE A 392 1.86 -8.69 -23.59
CA PHE A 392 1.47 -9.88 -22.85
C PHE A 392 -0.06 -10.10 -22.88
N PHE A 393 -0.87 -9.10 -22.54
CA PHE A 393 -2.33 -9.26 -22.52
C PHE A 393 -2.97 -9.34 -23.90
N GLU A 394 -2.28 -8.88 -24.95
CA GLU A 394 -2.72 -9.02 -26.34
C GLU A 394 -2.42 -10.42 -26.90
N THR A 395 -1.36 -11.08 -26.42
CA THR A 395 -0.85 -12.33 -27.01
C THR A 395 -1.06 -13.58 -26.16
N VAL A 396 -1.24 -13.44 -24.83
CA VAL A 396 -1.31 -14.58 -23.90
C VAL A 396 -2.40 -15.58 -24.27
N GLY A 397 -3.55 -15.11 -24.76
CA GLY A 397 -4.64 -15.99 -25.20
C GLY A 397 -4.20 -16.93 -26.33
N ASN A 398 -3.58 -16.37 -27.37
CA ASN A 398 -3.05 -17.16 -28.50
C ASN A 398 -1.95 -18.12 -28.04
N HIS A 399 -1.08 -17.67 -27.13
CA HIS A 399 -0.01 -18.50 -26.59
C HIS A 399 -0.55 -19.71 -25.81
N ILE A 400 -1.57 -19.51 -24.96
CA ILE A 400 -2.23 -20.60 -24.22
C ILE A 400 -2.89 -21.58 -25.20
N ILE A 401 -3.60 -21.09 -26.21
CA ILE A 401 -4.28 -21.94 -27.20
C ILE A 401 -3.28 -22.81 -27.95
N GLU A 402 -2.16 -22.23 -28.40
CA GLU A 402 -1.10 -22.95 -29.11
C GLU A 402 -0.47 -24.04 -28.23
N LYS A 403 -0.16 -23.72 -26.97
CA LYS A 403 0.39 -24.68 -26.01
C LYS A 403 -0.56 -25.85 -25.70
N ASN A 404 -1.85 -25.55 -25.57
CA ASN A 404 -2.88 -26.57 -25.40
C ASN A 404 -3.01 -27.46 -26.65
N TYR A 405 -2.96 -26.88 -27.85
CA TYR A 405 -2.97 -27.62 -29.11
C TYR A 405 -1.78 -28.60 -29.19
N GLN A 406 -0.60 -28.17 -28.73
CA GLN A 406 0.61 -28.98 -28.63
C GLN A 406 0.59 -30.02 -27.49
N ARG A 407 -0.51 -30.11 -26.71
CA ARG A 407 -0.64 -30.96 -25.51
C ARG A 407 0.41 -30.68 -24.43
N ASP A 408 0.90 -29.45 -24.37
CA ASP A 408 1.85 -28.96 -23.37
C ASP A 408 1.24 -27.73 -22.64
N PRO A 409 0.21 -27.92 -21.81
CA PRO A 409 -0.51 -26.82 -21.18
C PRO A 409 0.41 -26.00 -20.27
N ILE A 410 0.28 -24.68 -20.34
CA ILE A 410 1.07 -23.76 -19.52
C ILE A 410 0.74 -23.97 -18.04
N THR A 411 1.77 -24.17 -17.23
CA THR A 411 1.66 -24.20 -15.77
C THR A 411 2.28 -22.94 -15.18
N PHE A 412 1.58 -22.33 -14.22
CA PHE A 412 2.09 -21.17 -13.49
C PHE A 412 2.44 -21.58 -12.05
N GLN A 413 3.70 -21.41 -11.69
CA GLN A 413 4.17 -21.53 -10.31
C GLN A 413 4.53 -20.14 -9.79
N PRO A 414 3.83 -19.64 -8.76
CA PRO A 414 4.13 -18.32 -8.21
C PRO A 414 5.51 -18.34 -7.54
N GLU A 415 6.31 -17.31 -7.82
CA GLU A 415 7.54 -17.06 -7.06
C GLU A 415 7.14 -16.56 -5.66
N LEU A 416 7.57 -17.24 -4.61
CA LEU A 416 7.20 -16.92 -3.22
C LEU A 416 8.39 -16.48 -2.36
N SER A 417 9.63 -16.48 -2.88
CA SER A 417 10.81 -16.11 -2.11
C SER A 417 10.80 -14.69 -1.54
N HIS A 418 9.94 -13.80 -2.05
CA HIS A 418 9.73 -12.43 -1.52
C HIS A 418 8.64 -12.33 -0.44
N ALA A 419 7.91 -13.41 -0.16
CA ALA A 419 6.82 -13.42 0.81
C ALA A 419 7.38 -13.40 2.24
N ILE A 420 7.10 -12.34 2.98
CA ILE A 420 7.56 -12.17 4.36
C ILE A 420 6.73 -13.10 5.27
N PRO A 421 7.34 -13.95 6.12
CA PRO A 421 6.63 -14.96 6.90
C PRO A 421 5.54 -14.37 7.81
N GLU A 422 5.80 -13.26 8.49
CA GLU A 422 4.85 -12.62 9.40
C GLU A 422 3.63 -12.08 8.66
N ARG A 423 3.82 -11.59 7.43
CA ARG A 423 2.70 -11.19 6.57
C ARG A 423 1.87 -12.38 6.12
N LYS A 424 2.53 -13.50 5.82
CA LYS A 424 1.87 -14.74 5.45
C LYS A 424 1.09 -15.33 6.64
N ALA A 425 1.65 -15.30 7.85
CA ALA A 425 0.96 -15.74 9.07
C ALA A 425 -0.33 -14.95 9.34
N ILE A 426 -0.30 -13.62 9.14
CA ILE A 426 -1.52 -12.80 9.22
C ILE A 426 -2.54 -13.25 8.18
N ALA A 427 -2.12 -13.43 6.92
CA ALA A 427 -3.04 -13.83 5.85
C ALA A 427 -3.60 -15.25 6.04
N ASP A 428 -2.80 -16.20 6.49
CA ASP A 428 -3.24 -17.58 6.73
C ASP A 428 -4.26 -17.64 7.89
N LEU A 429 -4.13 -16.77 8.90
CA LEU A 429 -5.12 -16.60 9.97
C LEU A 429 -6.39 -15.90 9.48
N GLU A 430 -6.25 -14.82 8.72
CA GLU A 430 -7.37 -13.95 8.33
C GLU A 430 -8.23 -14.50 7.21
N PHE A 431 -7.67 -15.40 6.41
CA PHE A 431 -8.30 -15.99 5.23
C PHE A 431 -8.51 -17.50 5.40
N LYS A 432 -8.82 -17.95 6.62
CA LYS A 432 -9.29 -19.32 6.88
C LYS A 432 -10.53 -19.69 6.05
N ASN A 433 -11.38 -18.69 5.71
CA ASN A 433 -12.58 -18.82 4.87
C ASN A 433 -13.48 -20.01 5.28
N ARG A 434 -13.63 -20.20 6.59
CA ARG A 434 -14.46 -21.23 7.19
C ARG A 434 -15.85 -20.70 7.44
N ASP A 435 -16.83 -21.60 7.48
CA ASP A 435 -18.16 -21.27 7.95
C ASP A 435 -18.07 -20.85 9.42
N ALA A 436 -18.41 -19.61 9.72
CA ALA A 436 -18.30 -19.06 11.07
C ALA A 436 -19.34 -19.69 12.01
N ASP A 437 -20.47 -20.16 11.47
CA ASP A 437 -21.55 -20.77 12.26
C ASP A 437 -21.16 -22.16 12.78
N ALA A 438 -20.13 -22.77 12.18
CA ALA A 438 -19.57 -24.06 12.59
C ALA A 438 -18.39 -23.92 13.59
N VAL A 439 -18.08 -22.71 14.04
CA VAL A 439 -16.92 -22.41 14.90
C VAL A 439 -17.38 -21.85 16.23
N ASN A 440 -16.76 -22.29 17.32
CA ASN A 440 -17.04 -21.76 18.65
C ASN A 440 -16.65 -20.27 18.75
N ASP A 441 -17.52 -19.45 19.33
CA ASP A 441 -17.31 -18.02 19.63
C ASP A 441 -15.96 -17.74 20.32
N ALA A 442 -15.54 -18.60 21.26
CA ALA A 442 -14.26 -18.43 21.95
C ALA A 442 -13.07 -18.48 20.98
N GLU A 443 -13.14 -19.36 19.97
CA GLU A 443 -12.12 -19.48 18.94
C GLU A 443 -12.14 -18.29 17.98
N LEU A 444 -13.33 -17.80 17.62
CA LEU A 444 -13.47 -16.59 16.79
C LEU A 444 -12.88 -15.36 17.49
N VAL A 445 -13.11 -15.21 18.79
CA VAL A 445 -12.51 -14.14 19.60
C VAL A 445 -10.99 -14.28 19.67
N GLU A 446 -10.47 -15.50 19.84
CA GLU A 446 -9.02 -15.71 19.87
C GLU A 446 -8.37 -15.40 18.51
N ASP A 447 -9.00 -15.77 17.39
CA ASP A 447 -8.53 -15.42 16.04
C ASP A 447 -8.45 -13.89 15.85
N ARG A 448 -9.44 -13.15 16.34
CA ARG A 448 -9.47 -11.68 16.32
C ARG A 448 -8.32 -11.08 17.13
N ILE A 449 -8.12 -11.57 18.36
CA ILE A 449 -7.04 -11.10 19.24
C ILE A 449 -5.69 -11.39 18.58
N ARG A 450 -5.51 -12.61 18.08
CA ARG A 450 -4.26 -13.04 17.47
C ARG A 450 -3.95 -12.27 16.19
N SER A 451 -4.97 -12.00 15.36
CA SER A 451 -4.84 -11.14 14.17
C SER A 451 -4.31 -9.75 14.55
N LEU A 452 -4.88 -9.10 15.57
CA LEU A 452 -4.38 -7.79 16.04
C LEU A 452 -2.96 -7.87 16.60
N GLU A 453 -2.64 -8.87 17.40
CA GLU A 453 -1.29 -9.05 17.94
C GLU A 453 -0.25 -9.20 16.82
N LEU A 454 -0.53 -10.04 15.82
CA LEU A 454 0.36 -10.23 14.67
C LEU A 454 0.50 -8.95 13.85
N ARG A 455 -0.61 -8.22 13.62
CA ARG A 455 -0.60 -6.92 12.93
C ARG A 455 0.27 -5.91 13.65
N LEU A 456 0.10 -5.75 14.97
CA LEU A 456 0.88 -4.83 15.79
C LEU A 456 2.36 -5.23 15.81
N GLY A 457 2.65 -6.52 15.97
CA GLY A 457 4.00 -7.06 15.89
C GLY A 457 4.70 -6.74 14.57
N LEU A 458 3.97 -6.79 13.44
CA LEU A 458 4.52 -6.46 12.13
C LEU A 458 5.03 -5.00 12.04
N HIS A 459 4.43 -4.04 12.74
CA HIS A 459 4.92 -2.63 12.76
C HIS A 459 6.29 -2.49 13.42
N LEU A 460 6.70 -3.46 14.23
CA LEU A 460 8.02 -3.50 14.87
C LEU A 460 9.10 -4.10 13.94
N LEU A 461 8.72 -4.61 12.76
CA LEU A 461 9.61 -5.31 11.83
C LEU A 461 9.84 -4.49 10.54
N ASN A 462 10.62 -3.41 10.64
CA ASN A 462 10.91 -2.57 9.48
C ASN A 462 11.75 -3.31 8.43
N VAL A 463 11.37 -3.18 7.15
CA VAL A 463 12.13 -3.67 5.99
C VAL A 463 12.47 -2.50 5.06
N PRO A 464 13.74 -2.03 5.04
CA PRO A 464 14.16 -0.94 4.18
C PRO A 464 13.98 -1.26 2.69
N LYS A 465 13.58 -0.25 1.91
CA LYS A 465 13.33 -0.37 0.47
C LYS A 465 14.46 -1.05 -0.31
N ALA A 466 15.71 -0.77 0.06
CA ALA A 466 16.89 -1.29 -0.61
C ALA A 466 17.08 -2.80 -0.40
N LEU A 467 16.63 -3.34 0.73
CA LEU A 467 16.77 -4.74 1.11
C LEU A 467 15.53 -5.57 0.81
N ASN A 468 14.35 -4.94 0.68
CA ASN A 468 13.08 -5.61 0.40
C ASN A 468 13.08 -6.52 -0.85
N LYS A 469 13.94 -6.26 -1.84
CA LYS A 469 14.08 -7.09 -3.05
C LYS A 469 15.29 -8.03 -3.03
N ARG A 470 16.13 -7.94 -2.00
CA ARG A 470 17.41 -8.67 -1.90
C ARG A 470 17.37 -9.81 -0.92
N VAL A 471 16.54 -9.67 0.12
CA VAL A 471 16.31 -10.71 1.11
C VAL A 471 15.35 -11.73 0.52
N LYS A 472 15.74 -13.00 0.59
CA LYS A 472 14.88 -14.13 0.28
C LYS A 472 14.41 -14.74 1.60
N TRP A 473 13.11 -14.97 1.71
CA TRP A 473 12.45 -15.37 2.96
C TRP A 473 12.23 -16.88 3.09
N HIS A 474 12.41 -17.65 2.00
CA HIS A 474 12.17 -19.09 1.93
C HIS A 474 13.42 -19.97 2.03
N GLU A 475 14.61 -19.37 2.03
CA GLU A 475 15.82 -20.12 2.42
C GLU A 475 15.72 -20.33 3.93
N LYS A 476 15.53 -21.59 4.35
CA LYS A 476 15.35 -22.04 5.74
C LYS A 476 16.07 -21.09 6.70
N SER A 477 15.32 -20.28 7.44
CA SER A 477 15.85 -19.85 8.72
C SER A 477 15.94 -21.13 9.52
N VAL A 478 17.17 -21.66 9.59
CA VAL A 478 17.57 -22.65 10.57
C VAL A 478 16.89 -22.26 11.89
N ASP A 479 16.30 -23.29 12.49
CA ASP A 479 15.63 -23.27 13.76
C ASP A 479 16.28 -22.34 14.80
N GLU A 480 15.48 -22.02 15.82
CA GLU A 480 15.86 -21.49 17.13
C GLU A 480 15.57 -20.00 17.37
N VAL A 481 14.61 -19.82 18.29
CA VAL A 481 14.57 -18.80 19.36
C VAL A 481 15.78 -17.85 19.33
N PHE A 482 15.57 -16.67 18.74
CA PHE A 482 16.62 -15.68 18.53
C PHE A 482 16.87 -14.81 19.78
N GLU A 483 17.47 -15.43 20.80
CA GLU A 483 18.19 -14.76 21.90
C GLU A 483 19.59 -15.36 22.14
N ALA A 484 20.14 -16.10 21.17
CA ALA A 484 21.55 -16.47 21.22
C ALA A 484 22.43 -15.22 21.00
N THR A 485 23.23 -14.87 22.01
CA THR A 485 24.32 -13.88 21.95
C THR A 485 25.11 -14.06 20.66
N LEU A 486 25.06 -13.05 19.78
CA LEU A 486 25.93 -13.03 18.61
C LEU A 486 27.39 -13.08 19.08
N PRO A 487 28.25 -13.91 18.45
CA PRO A 487 29.66 -13.94 18.80
C PRO A 487 30.24 -12.54 18.66
N MET A 488 31.15 -12.14 19.55
CA MET A 488 31.78 -10.80 19.49
C MET A 488 32.53 -10.53 18.18
N GLN A 489 32.83 -11.55 17.38
CA GLN A 489 33.44 -11.45 16.06
C GLN A 489 32.46 -11.92 14.99
N SER A 490 32.32 -11.14 13.92
CA SER A 490 31.61 -11.60 12.73
C SER A 490 32.40 -12.69 12.01
N GLU A 491 31.71 -13.76 11.64
CA GLU A 491 32.25 -14.85 10.81
C GLU A 491 32.53 -14.37 9.37
N THR A 492 31.64 -13.55 8.81
CA THR A 492 31.75 -13.12 7.40
C THR A 492 32.48 -11.79 7.24
N GLY A 493 32.44 -10.93 8.26
CA GLY A 493 32.90 -9.53 8.20
C GLY A 493 32.10 -8.65 7.23
N LEU A 494 30.93 -9.13 6.76
CA LEU A 494 30.17 -8.55 5.66
C LEU A 494 28.77 -8.08 6.06
N GLU A 495 28.42 -8.11 7.35
CA GLU A 495 27.21 -7.50 7.89
C GLU A 495 27.42 -6.01 8.19
N CYS A 496 26.33 -5.24 8.18
CA CYS A 496 26.38 -3.83 8.56
C CYS A 496 26.12 -3.68 10.07
N PRO A 497 27.08 -3.19 10.88
CA PRO A 497 26.90 -3.08 12.32
C PRO A 497 25.77 -2.11 12.69
N VAL A 498 25.57 -1.05 11.91
CA VAL A 498 24.45 -0.12 12.10
C VAL A 498 23.11 -0.83 11.91
N CYS A 499 22.97 -1.66 10.88
CA CYS A 499 21.74 -2.43 10.66
C CYS A 499 21.54 -3.48 11.75
N LEU A 500 22.61 -4.14 12.21
CA LEU A 500 22.57 -5.09 13.32
C LEU A 500 22.06 -4.43 14.61
N GLY A 501 22.48 -3.18 14.87
CA GLY A 501 22.10 -2.43 16.06
C GLY A 501 20.69 -1.81 16.05
N ILE A 502 19.96 -1.83 14.92
CA ILE A 502 18.60 -1.27 14.87
C ILE A 502 17.60 -2.31 15.42
N PRO A 503 16.99 -2.10 16.61
CA PRO A 503 16.13 -3.10 17.24
C PRO A 503 14.87 -3.39 16.42
N ASN A 504 14.24 -2.36 15.86
CA ASN A 504 12.94 -2.46 15.18
C ASN A 504 13.07 -2.76 13.67
N MET A 505 14.14 -3.46 13.27
CA MET A 505 14.35 -3.94 11.91
C MET A 505 14.18 -5.46 11.91
N HIS A 506 13.62 -6.01 10.83
CA HIS A 506 13.38 -7.43 10.76
C HIS A 506 14.69 -8.25 10.98
N PRO A 507 14.72 -9.31 11.80
CA PRO A 507 15.94 -10.06 12.12
C PRO A 507 16.79 -10.50 10.92
N GLN A 508 16.16 -11.12 9.91
CA GLN A 508 16.85 -11.49 8.65
C GLN A 508 17.44 -10.29 7.89
N VAL A 509 16.80 -9.12 7.97
CA VAL A 509 17.28 -7.89 7.31
C VAL A 509 18.44 -7.28 8.10
N ARG A 510 18.37 -7.30 9.44
CA ARG A 510 19.46 -6.85 10.33
C ARG A 510 20.75 -7.62 10.06
N ARG A 511 20.61 -8.93 9.82
CA ARG A 511 21.72 -9.87 9.56
C ARG A 511 22.06 -10.02 8.08
N TYR A 512 21.62 -9.10 7.22
CA TYR A 512 21.89 -9.19 5.79
C TYR A 512 23.40 -9.11 5.50
N THR A 513 23.95 -10.19 4.96
CA THR A 513 25.34 -10.27 4.52
C THR A 513 25.51 -9.71 3.11
N TYR A 514 26.38 -8.72 2.95
CA TYR A 514 26.68 -8.15 1.64
C TYR A 514 27.64 -9.04 0.86
N ALA A 515 27.45 -9.17 -0.46
CA ALA A 515 28.31 -10.01 -1.28
C ALA A 515 29.78 -9.58 -1.32
N ARG A 516 30.09 -8.31 -1.03
CA ARG A 516 31.44 -7.74 -1.12
C ARG A 516 31.63 -6.58 -0.15
N LYS A 517 32.87 -6.45 0.35
CA LYS A 517 33.31 -5.35 1.25
C LYS A 517 33.05 -3.96 0.67
N ASP A 518 33.34 -3.73 -0.61
CA ASP A 518 33.09 -2.44 -1.28
C ASP A 518 31.62 -2.01 -1.23
N THR A 519 30.71 -2.99 -1.25
CA THR A 519 29.27 -2.77 -1.26
C THR A 519 28.77 -2.51 0.16
N LEU A 520 29.30 -3.22 1.15
CA LEU A 520 29.09 -2.93 2.57
C LEU A 520 29.54 -1.49 2.91
N GLN A 521 30.74 -1.09 2.51
CA GLN A 521 31.28 0.25 2.78
C GLN A 521 30.40 1.36 2.16
N ARG A 522 29.93 1.15 0.92
CA ARG A 522 28.98 2.07 0.26
C ARG A 522 27.64 2.13 0.97
N HIS A 523 27.14 1.00 1.47
CA HIS A 523 25.92 0.97 2.26
C HIS A 523 26.11 1.68 3.61
N PHE A 524 27.20 1.41 4.32
CA PHE A 524 27.53 2.05 5.60
C PHE A 524 27.63 3.57 5.46
N ALA A 525 28.28 4.06 4.40
CA ALA A 525 28.35 5.49 4.11
C ALA A 525 26.98 6.14 3.87
N ALA A 526 25.95 5.37 3.46
CA ALA A 526 24.61 5.88 3.25
C ALA A 526 23.83 6.13 4.55
N HIS A 527 24.31 5.64 5.70
CA HIS A 527 23.77 5.97 7.02
C HIS A 527 24.15 7.39 7.47
N ASP A 528 25.05 8.07 6.74
CA ASP A 528 25.45 9.47 6.98
C ASP A 528 25.82 9.79 8.43
N ILE A 529 26.57 8.87 9.05
CA ILE A 529 26.99 8.98 10.44
C ILE A 529 27.94 10.17 10.62
N SER A 530 27.65 11.01 11.63
CA SER A 530 28.50 12.15 11.99
C SER A 530 29.97 11.74 12.18
N ARG A 531 30.89 12.62 11.77
CA ARG A 531 32.33 12.41 11.97
C ARG A 531 32.73 12.39 13.45
N THR A 532 32.00 13.11 14.29
CA THR A 532 32.25 13.26 15.73
C THR A 532 31.00 12.93 16.55
N PHE A 533 31.21 12.27 17.69
CA PHE A 533 30.15 11.89 18.62
C PHE A 533 30.34 12.65 19.93
N ARG A 534 29.74 13.84 20.05
CA ARG A 534 29.93 14.73 21.22
C ARG A 534 29.60 14.04 22.54
N ASN A 535 28.55 13.22 22.56
CA ASN A 535 28.10 12.50 23.74
C ASN A 535 28.58 11.03 23.76
N GLY A 536 29.51 10.66 22.87
CA GLY A 536 29.81 9.27 22.58
C GLY A 536 28.71 8.58 21.77
N ARG A 537 29.07 7.50 21.09
CA ARG A 537 28.16 6.57 20.41
C ARG A 537 28.50 5.16 20.88
N LEU A 538 27.51 4.43 21.37
CA LEU A 538 27.65 3.01 21.70
C LEU A 538 27.97 2.21 20.43
N CYS A 539 28.77 1.16 20.53
CA CYS A 539 28.96 0.22 19.44
C CYS A 539 27.59 -0.35 19.00
N ASP A 540 27.33 -0.35 17.69
CA ASP A 540 26.06 -0.89 17.18
C ASP A 540 26.08 -2.43 17.08
N TYR A 541 27.21 -3.08 17.37
CA TYR A 541 27.31 -4.54 17.37
C TYR A 541 26.61 -5.10 18.63
N PRO A 542 25.63 -6.02 18.50
CA PRO A 542 24.89 -6.53 19.65
C PRO A 542 25.80 -7.15 20.72
N GLY A 543 25.63 -6.73 21.97
CA GLY A 543 26.43 -7.18 23.11
C GLY A 543 27.77 -6.46 23.32
N CYS A 544 28.09 -5.43 22.51
CA CYS A 544 29.30 -4.64 22.69
C CYS A 544 29.02 -3.30 23.38
N ASP A 545 29.53 -3.14 24.60
CA ASP A 545 29.28 -1.96 25.43
C ASP A 545 30.30 -0.82 25.23
N THR A 546 31.12 -0.90 24.17
CA THR A 546 32.18 0.09 23.93
C THR A 546 31.61 1.42 23.44
N VAL A 547 31.92 2.51 24.15
CA VAL A 547 31.55 3.88 23.76
C VAL A 547 32.66 4.52 22.92
N LEU A 548 32.29 5.06 21.77
CA LEU A 548 33.21 5.60 20.77
C LEU A 548 32.94 7.09 20.55
N HIS A 549 33.98 7.91 20.40
CA HIS A 549 33.84 9.38 20.30
C HIS A 549 34.05 9.95 18.88
N SER A 550 34.47 9.13 17.92
CA SER A 550 34.62 9.56 16.53
C SER A 550 34.33 8.43 15.55
N LEU A 551 33.96 8.79 14.32
CA LEU A 551 33.71 7.81 13.25
C LEU A 551 34.94 6.96 12.94
N SER A 552 36.15 7.56 12.98
CA SER A 552 37.40 6.83 12.74
C SER A 552 37.65 5.77 13.82
N ARG A 553 37.46 6.12 15.10
CA ARG A 553 37.57 5.16 16.21
C ARG A 553 36.52 4.06 16.10
N TYR A 554 35.30 4.41 15.70
CA TYR A 554 34.25 3.45 15.45
C TYR A 554 34.63 2.44 14.37
N LYS A 555 35.08 2.90 13.20
CA LYS A 555 35.50 2.00 12.11
C LYS A 555 36.66 1.10 12.52
N TYR A 556 37.64 1.65 13.24
CA TYR A 556 38.77 0.88 13.75
C TYR A 556 38.34 -0.20 14.75
N HIS A 557 37.44 0.14 15.68
CA HIS A 557 36.86 -0.81 16.63
C HIS A 557 36.08 -1.93 15.94
N GLN A 558 35.26 -1.60 14.94
CA GLN A 558 34.55 -2.61 14.13
C GLN A 558 35.52 -3.59 13.43
N GLY A 559 36.63 -3.09 12.88
CA GLY A 559 37.61 -3.93 12.19
C GLY A 559 38.43 -4.81 13.13
N THR A 560 38.76 -4.33 14.33
CA THR A 560 39.65 -5.02 15.27
C THR A 560 38.93 -5.97 16.21
N ILE A 561 37.79 -5.53 16.77
CA ILE A 561 37.01 -6.32 17.73
C ILE A 561 36.02 -7.22 17.01
N HIS A 562 35.30 -6.69 16.02
CA HIS A 562 34.20 -7.39 15.36
C HIS A 562 34.56 -8.00 13.99
N ARG A 563 35.80 -7.79 13.50
CA ARG A 563 36.28 -8.21 12.16
C ARG A 563 35.47 -7.65 10.98
N ILE A 564 34.83 -6.49 11.15
CA ILE A 564 34.07 -5.80 10.11
C ILE A 564 34.83 -4.56 9.61
N PHE A 565 35.23 -4.56 8.33
CA PHE A 565 36.07 -3.51 7.77
C PHE A 565 35.29 -2.48 6.92
N LEU A 566 35.06 -1.28 7.48
CA LEU A 566 34.15 -0.23 6.97
C LEU A 566 34.78 0.98 6.29
#